data_AF-A0A0B0D508-F1
#
_entry.id   AF-A0A0B0D508-F1
#
_cell.length_a   1.000
_cell.length_b   1.000
_cell.length_c   1.000
_cell.angle_alpha   90.00
_cell.angle_beta   90.00
_cell.angle_gamma   90.00
#
_symmetry.space_group_name_H-M   'P 1'
#
loop_
_entity.id
_entity.type
_entity.pdbx_description
1 polymer ?
#
loop_
_entity_poly.entity_id
_entity_poly.type
_entity_poly.pdbx_seq_one_letter_code
_entity_poly.pdbx_strand_id
1 'polypeptide(L)' 'MAPLYKNEVRLKRPQDVRRMLSRVINHLLTTGEMTNEKAKAINALSNTTLKSMEMGELQEEMEQLKEVVQRLEAK' A
#
# COMPACT_ATOMS: atom_id res chain seq x y z
N MET A 1 -22.27 9.80 -8.45
CA MET A 1 -20.84 9.42 -8.44
C MET A 1 -20.74 8.02 -7.86
N ALA A 2 -20.17 7.05 -8.59
CA ALA A 2 -20.08 5.68 -8.08
C ALA A 2 -19.03 5.59 -6.95
N PRO A 3 -19.26 4.78 -5.91
CA PRO A 3 -18.33 4.68 -4.80
C PRO A 3 -17.01 4.02 -5.25
N LEU A 4 -15.88 4.58 -4.80
CA LEU A 4 -14.54 4.05 -5.02
C LEU A 4 -14.36 2.61 -4.50
N TYR A 5 -15.16 2.22 -3.51
CA TYR A 5 -15.18 0.88 -2.93
C TYR A 5 -16.61 0.39 -2.79
N LYS A 6 -16.86 -0.87 -3.13
CA LYS A 6 -18.16 -1.51 -2.89
C LYS A 6 -18.45 -1.75 -1.40
N ASN A 7 -17.40 -1.90 -0.59
CA ASN A 7 -17.45 -2.17 0.85
C ASN A 7 -16.38 -1.34 1.58
N GLU A 8 -16.52 -1.15 2.90
CA GLU A 8 -15.47 -0.54 3.72
C GLU A 8 -14.15 -1.32 3.61
N VAL A 9 -13.04 -0.59 3.45
CA VAL A 9 -11.71 -1.18 3.39
C VAL A 9 -11.11 -1.23 4.78
N ARG A 10 -10.92 -2.44 5.31
CA ARG A 10 -10.18 -2.65 6.56
C ARG A 10 -8.70 -2.86 6.25
N LEU A 11 -7.86 -1.91 6.66
CA LEU A 11 -6.41 -1.96 6.49
C LEU A 11 -5.80 -2.83 7.59
N LYS A 12 -5.15 -3.94 7.23
CA LYS A 12 -4.47 -4.83 8.20
C LYS A 12 -3.01 -5.05 7.86
N ARG A 13 -2.64 -4.95 6.58
CA ARG A 13 -1.27 -5.17 6.10
C ARG A 13 -0.84 -4.04 5.16
N PRO A 14 0.47 -3.81 4.98
CA PRO A 14 0.97 -2.80 4.04
C PRO A 14 0.40 -2.95 2.62
N GLN A 15 0.17 -4.19 2.16
CA GLN A 15 -0.41 -4.47 0.84
C GLN A 15 -1.87 -3.98 0.70
N ASP A 16 -2.62 -3.90 1.81
CA ASP A 16 -3.98 -3.34 1.80
C ASP A 16 -3.94 -1.84 1.57
N VAL A 17 -2.98 -1.14 2.21
CA VAL A 17 -2.72 0.29 2.00
C VAL A 17 -2.32 0.55 0.55
N ARG A 18 -1.38 -0.25 0.02
CA ARG A 18 -0.97 -0.18 -1.39
C ARG A 18 -2.16 -0.25 -2.34
N ARG A 19 -3.00 -1.28 -2.18
CA ARG A 19 -4.20 -1.49 -3.02
C ARG A 19 -5.21 -0.36 -2.89
N MET A 20 -5.38 0.18 -1.69
CA MET A 20 -6.27 1.32 -1.45
C MET A 20 -5.76 2.54 -2.22
N LEU A 21 -4.50 2.94 -2.00
CA LEU A 21 -3.90 4.13 -2.59
C LEU A 21 -3.82 4.05 -4.12
N SER A 22 -3.51 2.89 -4.70
CA SER A 22 -3.51 2.73 -6.16
C SER A 22 -4.88 3.03 -6.78
N ARG A 23 -5.99 2.65 -6.12
CA ARG A 23 -7.34 2.98 -6.61
C ARG A 23 -7.63 4.47 -6.53
N VAL A 24 -7.21 5.13 -5.45
CA VAL A 24 -7.36 6.58 -5.29
C VAL A 24 -6.55 7.32 -6.35
N ILE A 25 -5.28 6.93 -6.57
CA ILE A 25 -4.43 7.49 -7.63
C ILE A 25 -5.08 7.33 -9.00
N ASN A 26 -5.55 6.12 -9.33
CA ASN A 26 -6.22 5.86 -10.61
C ASN A 26 -7.49 6.70 -10.77
N HIS A 27 -8.26 6.89 -9.70
CA HIS A 27 -9.43 7.75 -9.74
C HIS A 27 -9.06 9.22 -10.00
N LEU A 28 -8.04 9.74 -9.32
CA LEU A 28 -7.54 11.11 -9.54
C LEU A 28 -7.00 11.31 -10.96
N LEU A 29 -6.34 10.29 -11.54
CA LEU A 29 -5.82 10.31 -12.91
C LEU A 29 -6.92 10.29 -13.97
N THR A 30 -8.05 9.63 -13.70
CA THR A 30 -9.10 9.38 -14.70
C THR A 30 -10.29 10.33 -14.59
N THR A 31 -10.40 11.09 -13.50
CA THR A 31 -11.57 11.95 -13.24
C THR A 31 -11.21 13.40 -13.44
N GLY A 32 -11.79 14.07 -14.44
CA GLY A 32 -11.63 15.52 -14.68
C GLY A 32 -10.23 15.94 -15.11
N GLU A 33 -9.99 17.25 -15.22
CA GLU A 33 -8.70 17.78 -15.66
C GLU A 33 -7.62 17.64 -14.58
N MET A 34 -6.36 17.54 -15.03
CA MET A 34 -5.21 17.50 -14.15
C MET A 34 -4.91 18.90 -13.61
N THR A 35 -5.07 19.08 -12.30
CA THR A 35 -4.71 20.33 -11.60
C THR A 35 -3.42 20.17 -10.80
N ASN A 36 -2.78 21.27 -10.43
CA ASN A 36 -1.60 21.24 -9.57
C ASN A 36 -1.85 20.55 -8.22
N GLU A 37 -3.05 20.71 -7.66
CA GLU A 37 -3.46 20.06 -6.41
C GLU A 37 -3.58 18.55 -6.58
N LYS A 38 -4.18 18.08 -7.69
CA LYS A 38 -4.21 16.65 -8.03
C LYS A 38 -2.81 16.08 -8.21
N ALA A 39 -1.93 16.78 -8.91
CA ALA A 39 -0.56 16.33 -9.12
C ALA A 39 0.19 16.19 -7.76
N LYS A 40 0.05 17.16 -6.86
CA LYS A 40 0.60 17.10 -5.50
C LYS A 40 0.03 15.93 -4.70
N ALA A 41 -1.28 15.72 -4.76
CA ALA A 41 -1.95 14.61 -4.09
C ALA A 41 -1.43 13.27 -4.62
N ILE A 42 -1.38 13.07 -5.93
CA ILE A 42 -0.84 11.85 -6.54
C ILE A 42 0.60 11.62 -6.11
N ASN A 43 1.47 12.64 -6.13
CA ASN A 43 2.85 12.51 -5.67
C ASN A 43 2.94 12.03 -4.21
N ALA A 44 2.15 12.63 -3.31
CA ALA A 44 2.11 12.21 -1.91
C ALA A 44 1.62 10.76 -1.74
N LEU A 45 0.54 10.38 -2.45
CA LEU A 45 -0.01 9.03 -2.41
C LEU A 45 0.95 7.99 -3.00
N SER A 46 1.67 8.32 -4.07
CA SER A 46 2.70 7.46 -4.68
C SER A 46 3.84 7.20 -3.70
N ASN A 47 4.34 8.24 -3.02
CA ASN A 47 5.40 8.07 -2.02
C ASN A 47 4.97 7.18 -0.85
N THR A 48 3.73 7.33 -0.37
CA THR A 48 3.18 6.43 0.66
C THR A 48 2.98 5.01 0.13
N THR A 49 2.61 4.86 -1.14
CA THR A 49 2.47 3.55 -1.80
C THR A 49 3.81 2.83 -1.85
N LEU A 50 4.90 3.51 -2.24
CA LEU A 50 6.25 2.95 -2.26
C LEU A 50 6.70 2.49 -0.87
N LYS A 51 6.51 3.35 0.16
CA LYS A 51 6.81 2.97 1.55
C LYS A 51 6.03 1.74 2.02
N SER A 52 4.79 1.58 1.58
CA SER A 52 4.00 0.38 1.92
C SER A 52 4.51 -0.89 1.23
N MET A 53 5.20 -0.77 0.09
CA MET A 53 5.84 -1.90 -0.57
C MET A 53 7.10 -2.32 0.19
N GLU A 54 7.98 -1.37 0.52
CA GLU A 54 9.17 -1.59 1.33
C GLU A 54 8.82 -2.25 2.68
N MET A 55 7.79 -1.74 3.36
CA MET A 55 7.34 -2.32 4.64
C MET A 55 6.80 -3.75 4.48
N GLY A 56 6.20 -4.08 3.34
CA GLY A 56 5.74 -5.43 3.03
C GLY A 56 6.91 -6.40 2.83
N GLU A 57 7.93 -5.97 2.09
CA GLU A 57 9.16 -6.75 1.86
C GLU A 57 9.91 -6.99 3.17
N LEU A 58 10.09 -5.95 4.00
CA LEU A 58 10.69 -6.08 5.33
C LEU A 58 9.93 -7.05 6.24
N GLN A 59 8.59 -7.05 6.16
CA GLN A 59 7.77 -7.98 6.93
C GLN A 59 7.99 -9.43 6.48
N GLU A 60 8.17 -9.68 5.18
CA GLU A 60 8.47 -11.00 4.63
C GLU A 60 9.87 -11.48 5.04
N GLU A 61 10.89 -10.61 4.93
CA GLU A 61 12.26 -10.91 5.36
C GLU A 61 12.33 -11.22 6.87
N MET A 62 11.63 -10.43 7.69
CA MET A 62 11.54 -10.69 9.13
C MET A 62 10.92 -12.05 9.46
N GLU A 63 9.90 -12.46 8.72
CA GLU A 63 9.23 -13.75 8.96
C GLU A 63 10.18 -14.91 8.59
N GLN A 64 10.91 -14.80 7.48
CA GLN A 64 11.95 -15.77 7.12
C GLN A 64 13.04 -15.86 8.19
N LEU A 65 13.48 -14.73 8.75
CA LEU A 65 14.47 -14.72 9.83
C LEU A 65 13.95 -15.42 11.09
N LYS A 66 12.70 -15.18 11.48
CA LYS A 66 12.09 -15.88 12.63
C LYS A 66 12.03 -17.39 12.41
N GLU A 67 11.67 -17.84 11.21
CA GLU A 67 11.67 -19.27 10.90
C GLU A 67 13.05 -19.90 11.03
N VAL A 68 14.10 -19.20 10.57
CA VAL A 68 15.49 -19.66 10.71
C VAL A 68 15.88 -19.76 12.18
N VAL A 69 15.57 -18.75 12.99
CA VAL A 69 15.85 -18.74 14.43
C VAL A 69 15.15 -19.91 15.13
N GLN A 70 13.86 -20.13 14.87
CA GLN A 70 13.11 -21.25 15.45
C GLN A 70 13.73 -22.61 15.10
N ARG A 71 14.21 -22.80 13.87
CA ARG A 71 14.89 -24.05 13.46
C ARG A 71 16.23 -24.26 14.15
N LEU A 72 16.92 -23.18 14.53
CA LEU A 72 18.18 -23.24 15.26
C LEU A 72 17.94 -23.53 16.74
N GLU A 73 16.93 -22.92 17.35
CA GLU A 73 16.56 -23.15 18.77
C GLU A 73 15.92 -24.52 19.01
N ALA A 74 15.31 -25.13 17.99
CA ALA A 74 14.74 -26.48 18.07
C ALA A 74 15.78 -27.62 17.96
N LYS A 75 17.07 -27.30 17.81
CA LYS A 75 18.19 -28.25 17.78
C LYS A 75 18.99 -28.19 19.08
#